data_AF-A0A9R0HYT8-F1
#
_entry.id   AF-A0A9R0HYT8-F1
#
_cell.length_a   1.000
_cell.length_b   1.000
_cell.length_c   1.000
_cell.angle_alpha   90.00
_cell.angle_beta   90.00
_cell.angle_gamma   90.00
#
_symmetry.space_group_name_H-M   'P 1'
#
loop_
_entity.id
_entity.type
_entity.pdbx_description
1 polymer ?
#
loop_
_entity_poly.entity_id
_entity_poly.type
_entity_poly.pdbx_seq_one_letter_code
_entity_poly.pdbx_strand_id
1 'polypeptide(L)'
;MPADQDSATNPNSAYYLSSHDLNASKLVSIVFDGKCFNDWKRSMVIALSARNKLCFVDGSLNQPASNSANHRIWNRCNDLVISWMLSSLEPSIARSVLYLKTAREIWLDLEERFCQSSGPQLFSVQQKLCDLSQADDEQISSFFTKIKLLWDQLDGLDPLPSCICTGCSYTLTQQLLKSQQNQRLIQFLMKLNE
;
A
#
# COMPACT_ATOMS: atom_id res chain seq x y z
N MET A 1 -40.66 -5.45 -13.76
CA MET A 1 -39.58 -5.05 -12.82
C MET A 1 -38.39 -5.92 -13.13
N PRO A 2 -37.21 -5.39 -13.50
CA PRO A 2 -36.07 -6.25 -13.75
C PRO A 2 -35.59 -6.82 -12.40
N ALA A 3 -35.33 -8.12 -12.37
CA ALA A 3 -34.84 -8.84 -11.21
C ALA A 3 -33.56 -8.19 -10.67
N ASP A 4 -33.49 -7.99 -9.35
CA ASP A 4 -32.25 -7.69 -8.66
C ASP A 4 -31.19 -8.72 -9.10
N GLN A 5 -30.21 -8.26 -9.87
CA GLN A 5 -29.07 -9.07 -10.25
C GLN A 5 -28.35 -9.44 -8.96
N ASP A 6 -28.38 -10.72 -8.61
CA ASP A 6 -27.88 -11.21 -7.33
C ASP A 6 -26.41 -10.82 -7.19
N SER A 7 -26.12 -9.87 -6.30
CA SER A 7 -24.85 -9.14 -6.26
C SER A 7 -23.63 -10.05 -6.04
N ALA A 8 -23.86 -11.27 -5.54
CA ALA A 8 -22.86 -12.32 -5.41
C ALA A 8 -22.48 -13.04 -6.72
N THR A 9 -23.25 -12.86 -7.80
CA THR A 9 -23.05 -13.53 -9.09
C THR A 9 -22.44 -12.63 -10.17
N ASN A 10 -22.49 -11.31 -9.98
CA ASN A 10 -21.91 -10.33 -10.89
C ASN A 10 -20.40 -10.19 -10.65
N PRO A 11 -19.50 -10.54 -11.59
CA PRO A 11 -18.05 -10.45 -11.40
C PRO A 11 -17.52 -9.04 -11.10
N ASN A 12 -18.28 -8.00 -11.48
CA ASN A 12 -17.92 -6.60 -11.22
C ASN A 12 -18.35 -6.12 -9.82
N SER A 13 -19.09 -6.95 -9.08
CA SER A 13 -19.55 -6.64 -7.73
C SER A 13 -18.46 -6.85 -6.69
N ALA A 14 -18.40 -5.95 -5.71
CA ALA A 14 -17.56 -6.14 -4.52
C ALA A 14 -17.91 -7.41 -3.74
N TYR A 15 -19.16 -7.88 -3.85
CA TYR A 15 -19.68 -9.07 -3.19
C TYR A 15 -19.39 -10.39 -3.92
N TYR A 16 -18.84 -10.33 -5.13
CA TYR A 16 -18.48 -11.52 -5.87
C TYR A 16 -17.19 -12.14 -5.31
N LEU A 17 -17.21 -13.45 -5.07
CA LEU A 17 -16.04 -14.24 -4.66
C LEU A 17 -15.70 -15.23 -5.77
N SER A 18 -14.55 -15.05 -6.41
CA SER A 18 -14.09 -16.01 -7.42
C SER A 18 -13.51 -17.26 -6.76
N SER A 19 -13.46 -18.37 -7.49
CA SER A 19 -12.78 -19.60 -7.03
C SER A 19 -11.29 -19.35 -6.75
N HIS A 20 -10.66 -18.46 -7.51
CA HIS A 20 -9.28 -18.06 -7.30
C HIS A 20 -9.09 -17.34 -5.95
N ASP A 21 -10.04 -16.49 -5.56
CA ASP A 21 -9.96 -15.75 -4.29
C ASP A 21 -9.99 -16.69 -3.08
N LEU A 22 -10.82 -17.74 -3.13
CA LEU A 22 -10.93 -18.73 -2.06
C LEU A 22 -9.69 -19.62 -1.92
N ASN A 23 -8.92 -19.78 -3.00
CA ASN A 23 -7.72 -20.62 -3.03
C ASN A 23 -6.43 -19.83 -2.79
N ALA A 24 -6.49 -18.49 -2.78
CA ALA A 24 -5.32 -17.64 -2.57
C ALA A 24 -4.94 -17.58 -1.10
N SER A 25 -3.92 -18.36 -0.70
CA SER A 25 -3.39 -18.38 0.67
C SER A 25 -2.60 -17.13 1.05
N LYS A 26 -2.07 -16.40 0.07
CA LYS A 26 -1.41 -15.10 0.23
C LYS A 26 -1.83 -14.18 -0.90
N LEU A 27 -2.29 -12.98 -0.53
CA LEU A 27 -2.69 -11.95 -1.50
C LEU A 27 -1.49 -11.14 -2.01
N VAL A 28 -0.52 -10.90 -1.13
CA VAL A 28 0.72 -10.16 -1.41
C VAL A 28 1.92 -10.97 -0.99
N SER A 29 3.05 -10.79 -1.68
CA SER A 29 4.31 -11.47 -1.34
C SER A 29 5.05 -10.81 -0.17
N ILE A 30 4.83 -9.51 0.04
CA ILE A 30 5.43 -8.74 1.12
C ILE A 30 4.81 -9.15 2.45
N VAL A 31 5.63 -9.58 3.39
CA VAL A 31 5.24 -9.77 4.79
C VAL A 31 5.59 -8.50 5.54
N PHE A 32 4.61 -7.85 6.14
CA PHE A 32 4.83 -6.65 6.95
C PHE A 32 5.35 -7.03 8.33
N ASP A 33 6.59 -6.64 8.60
CA ASP A 33 7.34 -6.92 9.84
C ASP A 33 7.43 -5.70 10.78
N GLY A 34 6.60 -4.67 10.53
CA GLY A 34 6.65 -3.39 11.24
C GLY A 34 7.51 -2.33 10.56
N LYS A 35 8.21 -2.67 9.47
CA LYS A 35 9.00 -1.73 8.67
C LYS A 35 8.37 -1.51 7.29
N CYS A 36 8.69 -0.37 6.67
CA CYS A 36 8.25 -0.05 5.32
C CYS A 36 6.72 -0.21 5.13
N PHE A 37 5.93 0.27 6.10
CA PHE A 37 4.47 0.15 6.08
C PHE A 37 3.86 0.62 4.76
N ASN A 38 4.40 1.69 4.17
CA ASN A 38 3.94 2.22 2.89
C ASN A 38 4.10 1.22 1.73
N ASP A 39 5.16 0.40 1.72
CA ASP A 39 5.39 -0.61 0.67
C ASP A 39 4.34 -1.72 0.77
N TRP A 40 4.10 -2.23 1.99
CA TRP A 40 3.04 -3.21 2.25
C TRP A 40 1.65 -2.65 1.94
N LYS A 41 1.36 -1.44 2.43
CA LYS A 41 0.09 -0.73 2.20
C LYS A 41 -0.18 -0.60 0.71
N ARG A 42 0.82 -0.13 -0.06
CA ARG A 42 0.70 0.02 -1.52
C ARG A 42 0.44 -1.31 -2.21
N SER A 43 1.18 -2.36 -1.84
CA SER A 43 1.00 -3.72 -2.39
C SER A 43 -0.41 -4.25 -2.12
N MET A 44 -0.90 -4.09 -0.89
CA MET A 44 -2.24 -4.54 -0.48
C MET A 44 -3.34 -3.77 -1.22
N VAL A 45 -3.22 -2.45 -1.35
CA VAL A 45 -4.18 -1.62 -2.11
C VAL A 45 -4.29 -2.10 -3.57
N ILE A 46 -3.16 -2.36 -4.24
CA ILE A 46 -3.15 -2.84 -5.63
C ILE A 46 -3.86 -4.19 -5.73
N ALA A 47 -3.50 -5.14 -4.86
CA ALA A 47 -4.02 -6.50 -4.92
C ALA A 47 -5.51 -6.59 -4.60
N LEU A 48 -6.01 -5.79 -3.64
CA LEU A 48 -7.43 -5.67 -3.33
C LEU A 48 -8.21 -4.94 -4.43
N SER A 49 -7.64 -3.87 -4.99
CA SER A 49 -8.27 -3.14 -6.11
C SER A 49 -8.46 -4.05 -7.33
N ALA A 50 -7.46 -4.88 -7.66
CA ALA A 50 -7.54 -5.84 -8.77
C ALA A 50 -8.66 -6.89 -8.60
N ARG A 51 -9.22 -7.03 -7.39
CA ARG A 51 -10.28 -7.99 -7.03
C ARG A 51 -11.61 -7.33 -6.65
N ASN A 52 -11.74 -6.01 -6.84
CA ASN A 52 -12.88 -5.22 -6.38
C ASN A 52 -13.13 -5.34 -4.86
N LYS A 53 -12.06 -5.48 -4.05
CA LYS A 53 -12.13 -5.63 -2.59
C LYS A 53 -11.57 -4.44 -1.81
N LEU A 54 -11.04 -3.42 -2.49
CA LEU A 54 -10.49 -2.22 -1.83
C LEU A 54 -11.53 -1.52 -0.94
N CYS A 55 -12.81 -1.59 -1.31
CA CYS A 55 -13.91 -0.96 -0.60
C CYS A 55 -14.11 -1.44 0.85
N PHE A 56 -13.59 -2.62 1.20
CA PHE A 56 -13.66 -3.18 2.55
C PHE A 56 -12.63 -2.57 3.51
N VAL A 57 -11.58 -1.93 3.00
CA VAL A 57 -10.52 -1.30 3.81
C VAL A 57 -10.57 0.23 3.74
N ASP A 58 -10.90 0.81 2.59
CA ASP A 58 -11.00 2.27 2.43
C ASP A 58 -12.29 2.87 3.01
N GLY A 59 -13.27 2.01 3.31
CA GLY A 59 -14.54 2.42 3.92
C GLY A 59 -15.59 2.96 2.96
N SER A 60 -15.37 2.87 1.65
CA SER A 60 -16.38 3.22 0.64
C SER A 60 -17.58 2.27 0.64
N LEU A 61 -17.43 1.04 1.14
CA LEU A 61 -18.53 0.11 1.36
C LEU A 61 -18.81 -0.08 2.85
N ASN A 62 -19.91 0.51 3.32
CA ASN A 62 -20.36 0.36 4.70
C ASN A 62 -20.96 -1.02 4.95
N GLN A 63 -20.81 -1.51 6.19
CA GLN A 63 -21.46 -2.75 6.62
C GLN A 63 -22.99 -2.63 6.49
N PRO A 64 -23.66 -3.54 5.75
CA PRO A 64 -25.11 -3.55 5.66
C PRO A 64 -25.76 -3.85 7.00
N ALA A 65 -26.97 -3.33 7.22
CA ALA A 65 -27.79 -3.67 8.38
C ALA A 65 -27.98 -5.19 8.50
N SER A 66 -28.06 -5.71 9.72
CA SER A 66 -28.11 -7.17 9.98
C SER A 66 -29.30 -7.89 9.34
N ASN A 67 -30.37 -7.17 8.99
CA ASN A 67 -31.55 -7.69 8.30
C ASN A 67 -31.45 -7.64 6.76
N SER A 68 -30.37 -7.10 6.21
CA SER A 68 -30.15 -7.03 4.76
C SER A 68 -29.78 -8.40 4.18
N ALA A 69 -30.31 -8.71 3.00
CA ALA A 69 -29.90 -9.89 2.22
C ALA A 69 -28.39 -9.92 1.95
N ASN A 70 -27.75 -8.75 1.84
CA ASN A 70 -26.32 -8.63 1.57
C ASN A 70 -25.44 -8.75 2.82
N HIS A 71 -25.99 -8.74 4.05
CA HIS A 71 -25.19 -8.75 5.28
C HIS A 71 -24.30 -9.99 5.37
N ARG A 72 -24.86 -11.17 5.07
CA ARG A 72 -24.11 -12.43 5.09
C ARG A 72 -23.00 -12.46 4.03
N ILE A 73 -23.26 -11.91 2.84
CA ILE A 73 -22.28 -11.89 1.75
C ILE A 73 -21.17 -10.88 2.04
N TRP A 74 -21.52 -9.72 2.61
CA TRP A 74 -20.56 -8.73 3.10
C TRP A 74 -19.63 -9.34 4.15
N ASN A 75 -20.16 -10.04 5.16
CA ASN A 75 -19.34 -10.70 6.19
C ASN A 75 -18.35 -11.69 5.57
N ARG A 76 -18.79 -12.53 4.61
CA ARG A 76 -17.89 -13.47 3.91
C ARG A 76 -16.74 -12.77 3.18
N CYS A 77 -17.02 -11.66 2.51
CA CYS A 77 -15.99 -10.89 1.81
C CYS A 77 -15.05 -10.19 2.80
N ASN A 78 -15.59 -9.61 3.86
CA ASN A 78 -14.82 -9.01 4.93
C ASN A 78 -13.87 -10.03 5.58
N ASP A 79 -14.36 -11.21 5.94
CA ASP A 79 -13.56 -12.26 6.58
C ASP A 79 -12.45 -12.77 5.66
N LEU A 80 -12.72 -12.84 4.35
CA LEU A 80 -11.70 -13.16 3.36
C LEU A 80 -10.60 -12.09 3.31
N VAL A 81 -10.98 -10.81 3.27
CA VAL A 81 -10.01 -9.71 3.30
C VAL A 81 -9.19 -9.72 4.60
N ILE A 82 -9.83 -9.97 5.75
CA ILE A 82 -9.13 -10.15 7.04
C ILE A 82 -8.11 -11.30 6.92
N SER A 83 -8.50 -12.45 6.37
CA SER A 83 -7.59 -13.59 6.22
C SER A 83 -6.34 -13.24 5.39
N TRP A 84 -6.52 -12.49 4.30
CA TRP A 84 -5.41 -12.02 3.46
C TRP A 84 -4.52 -11.04 4.20
N MET A 85 -5.10 -10.09 4.94
CA MET A 85 -4.34 -9.16 5.77
C MET A 85 -3.52 -9.94 6.79
N LEU A 86 -4.13 -10.79 7.61
CA LEU A 86 -3.45 -11.59 8.62
C LEU A 86 -2.33 -12.47 8.03
N SER A 87 -2.55 -13.07 6.85
CA SER A 87 -1.54 -13.89 6.16
C SER A 87 -0.30 -13.11 5.68
N SER A 88 -0.44 -11.79 5.55
CA SER A 88 0.60 -10.86 5.08
C SER A 88 1.30 -10.10 6.22
N LEU A 89 0.94 -10.37 7.48
CA LEU A 89 1.54 -9.74 8.65
C LEU A 89 2.52 -10.71 9.32
N GLU A 90 3.57 -10.16 9.92
CA GLU A 90 4.42 -10.90 10.85
C GLU A 90 3.57 -11.40 12.04
N PRO A 91 3.84 -12.61 12.59
CA PRO A 91 2.93 -13.25 13.55
C PRO A 91 2.61 -12.42 14.79
N SER A 92 3.53 -11.61 15.29
CA SER A 92 3.26 -10.77 16.46
C SER A 92 2.28 -9.64 16.13
N ILE A 93 2.42 -9.02 14.95
CA ILE A 93 1.51 -8.00 14.44
C ILE A 93 0.15 -8.60 14.14
N ALA A 94 0.09 -9.76 13.47
CA ALA A 94 -1.16 -10.47 13.18
C ALA A 94 -1.97 -10.76 14.45
N ARG A 95 -1.32 -11.23 15.52
CA ARG A 95 -1.97 -11.48 16.82
C ARG A 95 -2.51 -10.21 17.47
N SER A 96 -1.84 -9.06 17.28
CA SER A 96 -2.29 -7.79 17.87
C SER A 96 -3.62 -7.28 17.30
N VAL A 97 -3.97 -7.66 16.06
CA VAL A 97 -5.19 -7.20 15.37
C VAL A 97 -6.24 -8.31 15.20
N LEU A 98 -5.94 -9.53 15.64
CA LEU A 98 -6.74 -10.74 15.38
C LEU A 98 -8.21 -10.63 15.81
N TYR A 99 -8.49 -9.85 16.87
CA TYR A 99 -9.83 -9.73 17.45
C TYR A 99 -10.63 -8.53 16.92
N LEU A 100 -10.07 -7.75 16.01
CA LEU A 100 -10.81 -6.71 15.29
C LEU A 100 -11.78 -7.37 14.31
N LYS A 101 -13.01 -6.84 14.22
CA LYS A 101 -14.13 -7.51 13.57
C LYS A 101 -14.18 -7.24 12.07
N THR A 102 -13.61 -6.13 11.62
CA THR A 102 -13.66 -5.73 10.22
C THR A 102 -12.27 -5.51 9.64
N ALA A 103 -12.12 -5.77 8.33
CA ALA A 103 -10.90 -5.46 7.60
C ALA A 103 -10.54 -3.97 7.72
N ARG A 104 -11.56 -3.09 7.75
CA ARG A 104 -11.40 -1.65 7.98
C ARG A 104 -10.81 -1.33 9.35
N GLU A 105 -11.29 -1.96 10.42
CA GLU A 105 -10.72 -1.76 11.76
C GLU A 105 -9.24 -2.17 11.80
N ILE A 106 -8.89 -3.32 11.22
CA ILE A 106 -7.49 -3.75 11.11
C ILE A 106 -6.68 -2.73 10.30
N TRP A 107 -7.23 -2.26 9.18
CA TRP A 107 -6.55 -1.29 8.31
C TRP A 107 -6.23 0.00 9.06
N LEU A 108 -7.22 0.56 9.76
CA LEU A 108 -7.07 1.81 10.52
C LEU A 108 -6.11 1.65 11.70
N ASP A 109 -6.15 0.53 12.41
CA ASP A 109 -5.23 0.26 13.52
C ASP A 109 -3.77 0.16 13.04
N LEU A 110 -3.53 -0.56 11.93
CA LEU A 110 -2.19 -0.63 11.33
C LEU A 110 -1.75 0.74 10.79
N GLU A 111 -2.67 1.50 10.20
CA GLU A 111 -2.39 2.86 9.74
C GLU A 111 -2.04 3.79 10.91
N GLU A 112 -2.81 3.79 11.99
CA GLU A 112 -2.52 4.61 13.17
C GLU A 112 -1.16 4.29 13.79
N ARG A 113 -0.84 2.99 13.93
CA ARG A 113 0.41 2.54 14.55
C ARG A 113 1.65 2.73 13.67
N PHE A 114 1.51 2.54 12.35
CA PHE A 114 2.65 2.41 11.44
C PHE A 114 2.66 3.39 10.26
N CYS A 115 1.56 4.12 10.00
CA CYS A 115 1.49 5.20 9.00
C CYS A 115 2.09 6.52 9.50
N GLN A 116 2.67 6.53 10.70
CA GLN A 116 3.56 7.62 11.06
C GLN A 116 4.80 7.53 10.17
N SER A 117 4.93 8.47 9.23
CA SER A 117 6.20 8.91 8.66
C SER A 117 7.04 9.46 9.81
N SER A 118 7.52 8.58 10.66
CA SER A 118 8.26 8.97 11.85
C SER A 118 9.53 9.65 11.36
N GLY A 119 9.84 10.83 11.89
CA GLY A 119 11.15 11.47 11.67
C GLY A 119 12.32 10.47 11.76
N PRO A 120 12.30 9.49 12.69
CA PRO A 120 13.24 8.37 12.71
C PRO A 120 13.30 7.50 11.44
N GLN A 121 12.16 7.15 10.82
CA GLN A 121 12.16 6.40 9.55
C GLN A 121 12.70 7.26 8.41
N LEU A 122 12.25 8.52 8.30
CA LEU A 122 12.78 9.47 7.32
C LEU A 122 14.30 9.60 7.45
N PHE A 123 14.77 9.85 8.67
CA PHE A 123 16.19 9.93 9.00
C PHE A 123 16.93 8.63 8.68
N SER A 124 16.37 7.46 9.00
CA SER A 124 17.01 6.17 8.68
C SER A 124 17.18 5.96 7.18
N VAL A 125 16.19 6.33 6.36
CA VAL A 125 16.29 6.24 4.90
C VAL A 125 17.29 7.27 4.37
N GLN A 126 17.27 8.51 4.89
CA GLN A 126 18.25 9.54 4.56
C GLN A 126 19.68 9.10 4.90
N GLN A 127 19.90 8.51 6.08
CA GLN A 127 21.20 8.01 6.51
C GLN A 127 21.69 6.89 5.60
N LYS A 128 20.84 5.90 5.29
CA LYS A 128 21.18 4.83 4.33
C LYS A 128 21.55 5.42 2.96
N LEU A 129 20.85 6.45 2.52
CA LEU A 129 21.13 7.12 1.25
C LEU A 129 22.45 7.90 1.29
N CYS A 130 22.76 8.56 2.42
CA CYS A 130 24.04 9.23 2.66
C CYS A 130 25.21 8.24 2.63
N ASP A 131 25.05 7.08 3.28
CA ASP A 131 26.09 6.05 3.41
C ASP A 131 26.24 5.17 2.16
N LEU A 132 25.25 5.17 1.27
CA LEU A 132 25.27 4.35 0.05
C LEU A 132 26.29 4.88 -0.97
N SER A 133 27.22 4.05 -1.38
CA SER A 133 28.10 4.25 -2.54
C SER A 133 28.14 2.98 -3.37
N GLN A 134 28.48 3.08 -4.65
CA GLN A 134 28.72 1.91 -5.48
C GLN A 134 29.86 1.09 -4.86
N ALA A 135 29.79 -0.24 -4.93
CA ALA A 135 30.91 -1.10 -4.56
C ALA A 135 31.78 -1.37 -5.80
N ASP A 136 33.07 -1.65 -5.59
CA ASP A 136 34.05 -1.78 -6.69
C ASP A 136 33.64 -2.82 -7.76
N ASP A 137 32.99 -3.91 -7.33
CA ASP A 137 32.51 -4.98 -8.22
C ASP A 137 31.00 -4.91 -8.53
N GLU A 138 30.30 -3.84 -8.12
CA GLU A 138 28.86 -3.71 -8.34
C GLU A 138 28.56 -3.08 -9.71
N GLN A 139 27.69 -3.74 -10.49
CA GLN A 139 27.18 -3.17 -11.74
C GLN A 139 26.34 -1.91 -11.48
N ILE A 140 26.53 -0.89 -12.32
CA ILE A 140 25.77 0.38 -12.27
C ILE A 140 24.25 0.13 -12.25
N SER A 141 23.75 -0.86 -12.99
CA SER A 141 22.33 -1.22 -13.00
C SER A 141 21.81 -1.69 -11.64
N SER A 142 22.58 -2.52 -10.94
CA SER A 142 22.25 -3.02 -9.60
C SER A 142 22.32 -1.91 -8.57
N PHE A 143 23.36 -1.06 -8.66
CA PHE A 143 23.49 0.12 -7.83
C PHE A 143 22.31 1.10 -8.03
N PHE A 144 21.94 1.36 -9.28
CA PHE A 144 20.79 2.20 -9.63
C PHE A 144 19.49 1.66 -9.02
N THR A 145 19.27 0.35 -9.03
CA THR A 145 18.10 -0.26 -8.38
C THR A 145 18.09 0.03 -6.87
N LYS A 146 19.24 -0.08 -6.18
CA LYS A 146 19.34 0.20 -4.74
C LYS A 146 19.07 1.66 -4.39
N ILE A 147 19.73 2.60 -5.07
CA ILE A 147 19.54 4.03 -4.80
C ILE A 147 18.12 4.48 -5.17
N LYS A 148 17.56 3.94 -6.26
CA LYS A 148 16.18 4.19 -6.67
C LYS A 148 15.18 3.72 -5.61
N LEU A 149 15.40 2.55 -5.02
CA LEU A 149 14.54 2.05 -3.95
C LEU A 149 14.50 3.03 -2.76
N LEU A 150 15.65 3.58 -2.36
CA LEU A 150 15.70 4.58 -1.27
C LEU A 150 14.98 5.88 -1.64
N TRP A 151 15.10 6.32 -2.89
CA TRP A 151 14.35 7.47 -3.39
C TRP A 151 12.84 7.25 -3.40
N ASP A 152 12.38 6.09 -3.87
CA ASP A 152 10.96 5.73 -3.90
C ASP A 152 10.40 5.65 -2.45
N GLN A 153 11.21 5.17 -1.49
CA GLN A 153 10.86 5.17 -0.07
C GLN A 153 10.77 6.60 0.50
N LEU A 154 11.68 7.51 0.13
CA LEU A 154 11.60 8.93 0.53
C LEU A 154 10.35 9.61 -0.03
N ASP A 155 10.00 9.36 -1.30
CA ASP A 155 8.78 9.92 -1.91
C ASP A 155 7.50 9.44 -1.20
N GLY A 156 7.51 8.21 -0.67
CA GLY A 156 6.42 7.69 0.14
C GLY A 156 6.34 8.28 1.55
N LEU A 157 7.47 8.68 2.14
CA LEU A 157 7.56 9.24 3.50
C LEU A 157 7.33 10.76 3.52
N ASP A 158 7.79 11.47 2.50
CA ASP A 158 7.69 12.93 2.35
C ASP A 158 7.22 13.28 0.91
N PRO A 159 5.93 13.05 0.60
CA PRO A 159 5.41 13.26 -0.74
C PRO A 159 5.41 14.75 -1.10
N LEU A 160 5.72 15.05 -2.36
CA LEU A 160 5.63 16.41 -2.87
C LEU A 160 4.21 16.98 -2.67
N PRO A 161 4.08 18.26 -2.28
CA PRO A 161 2.78 18.87 -2.06
C PRO A 161 1.95 18.87 -3.35
N SER A 162 0.76 18.28 -3.29
CA SER A 162 -0.25 18.35 -4.35
C SER A 162 -1.17 19.53 -4.13
N CYS A 163 -1.37 20.39 -5.14
CA CYS A 163 -2.36 21.46 -5.04
C CYS A 163 -3.78 20.90 -5.23
N ILE A 164 -4.70 21.27 -4.33
CA ILE A 164 -6.13 20.86 -4.36
C ILE A 164 -6.98 21.88 -5.15
N CYS A 165 -6.35 22.95 -5.62
CA CYS A 165 -6.95 24.04 -6.35
C CYS A 165 -7.48 23.60 -7.73
N THR A 166 -8.77 23.84 -7.99
CA THR A 166 -9.38 23.68 -9.31
C THR A 166 -8.86 24.77 -10.25
N GLY A 167 -7.95 24.42 -11.15
CA GLY A 167 -7.48 25.31 -12.22
C GLY A 167 -6.10 25.92 -12.05
N CYS A 168 -5.30 25.54 -11.04
CA CYS A 168 -3.88 25.88 -11.12
C CYS A 168 -3.24 25.13 -12.29
N SER A 169 -2.56 25.89 -13.14
CA SER A 169 -1.59 25.30 -14.04
C SER A 169 -0.57 24.56 -13.18
N TYR A 170 -0.41 23.28 -13.49
CA TYR A 170 0.42 22.25 -12.86
C TYR A 170 1.93 22.60 -12.75
N THR A 171 2.31 23.86 -12.92
CA THR A 171 3.66 24.37 -13.10
C THR A 171 4.53 24.23 -11.84
N LEU A 172 4.02 24.51 -10.64
CA LEU A 172 4.83 24.49 -9.41
C LEU A 172 5.24 23.06 -9.01
N THR A 173 4.28 22.13 -8.93
CA THR A 173 4.58 20.72 -8.63
C THR A 173 5.51 20.12 -9.68
N GLN A 174 5.36 20.51 -10.95
CA GLN A 174 6.27 20.11 -12.02
C GLN A 174 7.70 20.66 -11.85
N GLN A 175 7.83 21.93 -11.46
CA GLN A 175 9.14 22.51 -11.15
C GLN A 175 9.81 21.82 -9.95
N LEU A 176 9.06 21.53 -8.89
CA LEU A 176 9.56 20.79 -7.74
C LEU A 176 10.01 19.38 -8.11
N LEU A 177 9.20 18.66 -8.89
CA LEU A 177 9.54 17.32 -9.38
C LEU A 177 10.82 17.35 -10.23
N LYS A 178 10.94 18.32 -11.14
CA LYS A 178 12.15 18.48 -11.97
C LYS A 178 13.38 18.79 -11.12
N SER A 179 13.25 19.66 -10.11
CA SER A 179 14.33 19.97 -9.18
C SER A 179 14.79 18.73 -8.41
N GLN A 180 13.84 17.94 -7.90
CA GLN A 180 14.11 16.69 -7.19
C GLN A 180 14.81 15.67 -8.10
N GLN A 181 14.36 15.50 -9.35
CA GLN A 181 15.00 14.61 -10.32
C GLN A 181 16.45 15.03 -10.63
N ASN A 182 16.71 16.33 -10.77
CA ASN A 182 18.06 16.84 -10.99
C ASN A 182 18.97 16.55 -9.78
N GLN A 183 18.47 16.73 -8.55
CA GLN A 183 19.22 16.40 -7.34
C GLN A 183 19.54 14.91 -7.26
N ARG A 184 18.59 14.04 -7.61
CA ARG A 184 18.78 12.59 -7.68
C ARG A 184 19.86 12.19 -8.69
N LEU A 185 19.84 12.80 -9.87
CA LEU A 185 20.86 12.58 -10.88
C LEU A 185 22.26 12.94 -10.36
N ILE A 186 22.41 14.13 -9.77
CA ILE A 186 23.68 14.57 -9.19
C ILE A 186 24.14 13.61 -8.09
N GLN A 187 23.24 13.28 -7.16
CA GLN A 187 23.53 12.35 -6.07
C GLN A 187 23.96 10.97 -6.56
N PHE A 188 23.33 10.45 -7.60
CA PHE A 188 23.72 9.19 -8.22
C PHE A 188 25.12 9.26 -8.81
N LEU A 189 25.41 10.27 -9.64
CA LEU A 189 26.72 10.45 -10.26
C LEU A 189 27.84 10.62 -9.23
N MET A 190 27.58 11.33 -8.12
CA MET A 190 28.55 11.50 -7.03
C MET A 190 28.84 10.23 -6.22
N LYS A 191 28.01 9.20 -6.36
CA LYS A 191 28.10 7.94 -5.59
C LYS A 191 28.53 6.76 -6.46
N LEU A 192 28.80 6.98 -7.75
CA LEU A 192 29.42 5.98 -8.61
C LEU A 192 30.90 5.85 -8.25
N ASN A 193 31.43 4.64 -8.37
CA ASN A 193 32.87 4.42 -8.30
C ASN A 193 33.50 4.78 -9.66
N GLU A 194 34.78 5.15 -9.63
CA GLU A 194 35.57 5.43 -10.84
C GLU A 194 35.75 4.20 -11.73
#